data_AF-A0A5E6Y337-F1
#
_entry.id   AF-A0A5E6Y337-F1
#
_cell.length_a   1.000
_cell.length_b   1.000
_cell.length_c   1.000
_cell.angle_alpha   90.00
_cell.angle_beta   90.00
_cell.angle_gamma   90.00
#
_symmetry.space_group_name_H-M   'P 1'
#
loop_
_entity.id
_entity.type
_entity.pdbx_description
1 polymer ?
#
loop_
_entity_poly.entity_id
_entity_poly.type
_entity_poly.pdbx_seq_one_letter_code
_entity_poly.pdbx_strand_id
1 'polypeptide(L)'
;MSSLKNNNLLAQLLEGKMPSTVLNLMLEADPELDKYVLANAFLEELDRLDSKILPVIWKWKSAKSIRGISDQQLDEAILAQMRMAGYMV
;
A
#
# COMPACT_ATOMS: atom_id res chain seq x y z
N MET A 1 -11.86 -6.14 17.69
CA MET A 1 -11.06 -5.54 16.61
C MET A 1 -10.08 -6.59 16.16
N SER A 2 -10.48 -7.39 15.17
CA SER A 2 -9.71 -8.54 14.72
C SER A 2 -8.41 -8.05 14.11
N SER A 3 -7.30 -8.51 14.70
CA SER A 3 -5.99 -8.62 14.05
C SER A 3 -6.21 -9.34 12.72
N LEU A 4 -6.48 -8.56 11.66
CA LEU A 4 -6.15 -9.01 10.32
C LEU A 4 -4.68 -9.39 10.39
N LYS A 5 -4.38 -10.58 9.90
CA LYS A 5 -3.06 -11.17 9.79
C LYS A 5 -2.20 -10.35 8.80
N ASN A 6 -2.02 -9.06 9.07
CA ASN A 6 -1.05 -8.16 8.47
C ASN A 6 0.30 -8.60 9.02
N ASN A 7 0.79 -9.76 8.59
CA ASN A 7 2.16 -10.15 8.83
C ASN A 7 3.04 -9.13 8.08
N ASN A 8 3.37 -8.07 8.83
CA ASN A 8 4.08 -6.84 8.52
C ASN A 8 4.11 -6.48 7.03
N LEU A 9 3.14 -5.68 6.56
CA LEU A 9 3.22 -5.09 5.22
C LEU A 9 4.56 -4.35 5.06
N LEU A 10 5.01 -3.64 6.10
CA LEU A 10 6.34 -3.02 6.12
C LEU A 10 7.47 -4.04 5.88
N ALA A 11 7.44 -5.21 6.53
CA ALA A 11 8.49 -6.23 6.35
C ALA A 11 8.51 -6.75 4.91
N GLN A 12 7.33 -6.98 4.31
CA GLN A 12 7.24 -7.43 2.92
C GLN A 12 7.81 -6.39 1.94
N LEU A 13 7.58 -5.11 2.19
CA LEU A 13 8.17 -4.03 1.38
C LEU A 13 9.69 -3.95 1.56
N LEU A 14 10.17 -4.08 2.81
CA LEU A 14 11.61 -4.11 3.11
C LEU A 14 12.32 -5.36 2.57
N GLU A 15 11.59 -6.46 2.35
CA GLU A 15 12.07 -7.65 1.64
C GLU A 15 12.14 -7.45 0.10
N GLY A 16 11.76 -6.26 -0.39
CA GLY A 16 11.82 -5.90 -1.80
C GLY A 16 10.57 -6.30 -2.60
N LYS A 17 9.46 -6.66 -1.94
CA LYS A 17 8.19 -6.86 -2.66
C LYS A 17 7.63 -5.52 -3.11
N MET A 18 7.03 -5.54 -4.31
CA MET A 18 6.41 -4.35 -4.88
C MET A 18 5.14 -3.96 -4.10
N PRO A 19 4.92 -2.66 -3.83
CA PRO A 19 3.73 -2.18 -3.14
C PRO A 19 2.41 -2.69 -3.73
N SER A 20 2.25 -2.63 -5.04
CA SER A 20 1.06 -3.10 -5.77
C SER A 20 0.75 -4.56 -5.48
N THR A 21 1.77 -5.43 -5.49
CA THR A 21 1.65 -6.84 -5.15
C THR A 21 1.17 -7.03 -3.71
N VAL A 22 1.84 -6.38 -2.74
CA VAL A 22 1.49 -6.53 -1.31
C VAL A 22 0.08 -6.03 -1.04
N LEU A 23 -0.26 -4.86 -1.58
CA LEU A 23 -1.57 -4.22 -1.37
C LEU A 23 -2.70 -4.97 -2.07
N ASN A 24 -2.48 -5.54 -3.26
CA ASN A 24 -3.49 -6.37 -3.92
C ASN A 24 -3.74 -7.66 -3.15
N LEU A 25 -2.70 -8.31 -2.63
CA LEU A 25 -2.86 -9.50 -1.77
C LEU A 25 -3.74 -9.19 -0.55
N MET A 26 -3.60 -8.02 0.06
CA MET A 26 -4.46 -7.59 1.18
C MET A 26 -5.91 -7.38 0.74
N LEU A 27 -6.13 -6.72 -0.40
CA LEU A 27 -7.48 -6.49 -0.94
C LEU A 27 -8.18 -7.80 -1.33
N GLU A 28 -7.44 -8.76 -1.87
CA GLU A 28 -7.99 -10.06 -2.26
C GLU A 28 -8.27 -10.97 -1.05
N ALA A 29 -7.45 -10.87 0.01
CA ALA A 29 -7.61 -11.66 1.23
C ALA A 29 -8.84 -11.25 2.06
N ASP A 30 -9.26 -9.99 1.98
CA ASP A 30 -10.41 -9.46 2.70
C ASP A 30 -11.41 -8.79 1.74
N PRO A 31 -12.56 -9.42 1.44
CA PRO A 31 -13.60 -8.84 0.60
C PRO A 31 -14.19 -7.52 1.09
N GLU A 32 -14.18 -7.25 2.40
CA GLU A 32 -14.74 -6.03 3.01
C GLU A 32 -13.72 -4.87 3.03
N LEU A 33 -12.44 -5.17 2.87
CA LEU A 33 -11.38 -4.17 2.84
C LEU A 33 -11.44 -3.32 1.57
N ASP A 34 -11.70 -2.02 1.70
CA ASP A 34 -11.63 -1.09 0.59
C ASP A 34 -10.27 -0.35 0.53
N LYS A 35 -10.05 0.39 -0.57
CA LYS A 35 -8.79 1.13 -0.80
C LYS A 35 -8.57 2.29 0.18
N TYR A 36 -9.62 2.85 0.78
CA TYR A 36 -9.49 3.96 1.71
C TYR A 36 -9.04 3.45 3.07
N VAL A 37 -9.66 2.38 3.56
CA VAL A 37 -9.25 1.68 4.78
C VAL A 37 -7.83 1.14 4.64
N LEU A 38 -7.50 0.52 3.50
CA LEU A 38 -6.14 0.06 3.20
C LEU A 38 -5.12 1.20 3.23
N ALA A 39 -5.44 2.36 2.63
CA ALA A 39 -4.52 3.50 2.60
C ALA A 39 -4.25 4.07 4.00
N ASN A 40 -5.26 4.09 4.88
CA ASN A 40 -5.09 4.51 6.26
C ASN A 40 -4.20 3.53 7.03
N ALA A 41 -4.47 2.22 6.92
CA ALA A 41 -3.63 1.19 7.53
C ALA A 41 -2.18 1.26 7.03
N PHE A 42 -1.98 1.54 5.74
CA PHE A 42 -0.65 1.73 5.15
C PHE A 42 0.11 2.88 5.82
N LEU A 43 -0.55 4.01 6.05
CA LEU A 43 0.05 5.18 6.68
C LEU A 43 0.32 4.94 8.18
N GLU A 44 -0.55 4.19 8.86
CA GLU A 44 -0.36 3.81 10.28
C GLU A 44 0.83 2.86 10.46
N GLU A 45 1.03 1.89 9.56
CA GLU A 45 2.16 0.96 9.62
C GLU A 45 3.50 1.58 9.19
N LEU A 46 3.45 2.59 8.30
CA LEU A 46 4.62 3.31 7.79
C LEU A 46 4.69 4.72 8.36
N ASP A 47 5.01 4.78 9.64
CA ASP A 47 5.04 5.97 10.50
C ASP A 47 5.85 7.17 9.98
N ARG A 48 6.82 6.96 9.08
CA ARG A 48 7.64 8.03 8.48
C ARG A 48 7.04 8.61 7.20
N LEU A 49 6.00 7.98 6.63
CA LEU A 49 5.31 8.50 5.46
C LEU A 49 4.37 9.64 5.82
N ASP A 50 4.09 10.50 4.84
CA ASP A 50 3.11 11.56 4.98
C ASP A 50 1.80 11.23 4.21
N SER A 51 0.77 12.04 4.47
CA SER A 51 -0.56 11.86 3.88
C SER A 51 -0.61 11.95 2.34
N LYS A 52 0.47 12.32 1.63
CA LYS A 52 0.52 12.34 0.16
C LYS A 52 0.43 10.96 -0.47
N ILE A 53 0.65 9.89 0.32
CA ILE A 53 0.48 8.51 -0.14
C ILE A 53 -0.99 8.12 -0.35
N LEU A 54 -1.88 8.73 0.44
CA LEU A 54 -3.32 8.43 0.41
C LEU A 54 -3.94 8.61 -0.98
N PRO A 55 -3.81 9.79 -1.65
CA PRO A 55 -4.37 9.97 -2.98
C PRO A 55 -3.73 9.08 -4.06
N VAL A 56 -2.51 8.60 -3.84
CA VAL A 56 -1.84 7.64 -4.75
C VAL A 56 -2.57 6.30 -4.70
N ILE A 57 -2.82 5.77 -3.49
CA ILE A 57 -3.53 4.51 -3.28
C ILE A 57 -5.01 4.62 -3.71
N TRP A 58 -5.68 5.74 -3.43
CA TRP A 58 -7.09 5.90 -3.80
C TRP A 58 -7.30 5.88 -5.33
N LYS A 59 -6.38 6.49 -6.07
CA LYS A 59 -6.42 6.59 -7.54
C LYS A 59 -5.82 5.38 -8.25
N TRP A 60 -5.42 4.33 -7.53
CA TRP A 60 -4.80 3.15 -8.11
C TRP A 60 -5.81 2.15 -8.67
N LYS A 61 -5.49 1.59 -9.83
CA LYS A 61 -6.19 0.46 -10.45
C LYS A 61 -5.76 -0.84 -9.74
N SER A 62 -6.52 -1.25 -8.73
CA SER A 62 -6.26 -2.44 -7.92
C SER A 62 -7.14 -3.63 -8.30
N ALA A 63 -6.98 -4.75 -7.58
CA ALA A 63 -7.85 -5.93 -7.66
C ALA A 63 -9.35 -5.60 -7.49
N LYS A 64 -9.68 -4.53 -6.74
CA LYS A 64 -11.06 -4.06 -6.52
C LYS A 64 -11.46 -2.84 -7.36
N SER A 65 -10.59 -2.37 -8.26
CA SER A 65 -10.85 -1.14 -9.01
C SER A 65 -10.20 -1.16 -10.38
N ILE A 66 -11.00 -1.18 -11.45
CA ILE A 66 -10.50 -1.27 -12.83
C ILE A 66 -10.03 0.07 -13.43
N ARG A 67 -10.19 1.19 -12.71
CA ARG A 67 -9.81 2.55 -13.15
C ARG A 67 -8.72 3.10 -12.24
N GLY A 68 -7.80 3.87 -12.81
CA GLY A 68 -6.75 4.52 -12.04
C GLY A 68 -5.37 4.44 -12.68
N ILE A 69 -4.36 4.83 -11.91
CA ILE A 69 -2.94 4.62 -12.23
C ILE A 69 -2.61 3.12 -12.19
N SER A 70 -1.64 2.69 -12.99
CA SER A 70 -1.23 1.29 -13.06
C SER A 70 -0.45 0.84 -11.81
N ASP A 71 -0.26 -0.48 -11.66
CA ASP A 71 0.62 -1.06 -10.64
C ASP A 71 2.02 -0.46 -10.70
N GLN A 72 2.60 -0.34 -11.90
CA GLN A 72 3.92 0.27 -12.09
C GLN A 72 3.96 1.72 -11.59
N GLN A 73 2.95 2.53 -11.92
CA GLN A 73 2.90 3.93 -11.47
C GLN A 73 2.70 4.04 -9.95
N LEU A 74 1.92 3.13 -9.36
CA LEU A 74 1.78 3.04 -7.92
C LEU A 74 3.12 2.70 -7.27
N ASP A 75 3.80 1.66 -7.76
CA ASP A 75 5.05 1.17 -7.20
C ASP A 75 6.13 2.25 -7.23
N GLU A 76 6.30 2.91 -8.37
CA GLU A 76 7.23 4.03 -8.52
C GLU A 76 6.93 5.15 -7.51
N ALA A 77 5.66 5.54 -7.37
CA ALA A 77 5.25 6.62 -6.49
C ALA A 77 5.41 6.27 -4.99
N ILE A 78 5.03 5.06 -4.59
CA ILE A 78 5.15 4.61 -3.20
C ILE A 78 6.63 4.45 -2.83
N LEU A 79 7.41 3.74 -3.65
CA LEU A 79 8.83 3.52 -3.36
C LEU A 79 9.62 4.83 -3.32
N ALA A 80 9.30 5.80 -4.18
CA ALA A 80 9.90 7.12 -4.11
C ALA A 80 9.62 7.82 -2.77
N GLN A 81 8.36 7.80 -2.31
CA GLN A 81 8.01 8.38 -1.01
C GLN A 81 8.66 7.65 0.16
N MET A 82 8.72 6.31 0.11
CA MET A 82 9.40 5.51 1.13
C MET A 82 10.89 5.84 1.22
N ARG A 83 11.58 5.96 0.08
CA ARG A 83 13.00 6.37 0.05
C ARG A 83 13.18 7.79 0.58
N MET A 84 12.30 8.73 0.21
CA MET A 84 12.33 10.10 0.73
C MET A 84 12.10 10.16 2.24
N ALA A 85 11.30 9.24 2.80
CA ALA A 85 11.06 9.09 4.23
C ALA A 85 12.17 8.31 4.97
N GLY A 86 13.20 7.82 4.25
CA GLY A 86 14.35 7.13 4.83
C GLY A 86 14.15 5.64 5.07
N TYR A 87 13.22 4.99 4.38
CA TYR A 87 13.14 3.53 4.32
C TYR A 87 14.13 2.98 3.28
N MET A 88 14.68 1.79 3.54
CA MET A 88 15.57 1.08 2.63
C MET A 88 14.76 0.07 1.80
N VAL A 89 14.23 0.54 0.66
CA VAL A 89 13.40 -0.21 -0.30
C VAL A 89 13.82 0.02 -1.75
#